data_AF-A0A842TF75-F1
#
_entry.id   AF-A0A842TF75-F1
#
_cell.length_a   1.000
_cell.length_b   1.000
_cell.length_c   1.000
_cell.angle_alpha   90.00
_cell.angle_beta   90.00
_cell.angle_gamma   90.00
#
_symmetry.space_group_name_H-M   'P 1'
#
loop_
_entity.id
_entity.type
_entity.pdbx_description
1 polymer ?
#
loop_
_entity_poly.entity_id
_entity_poly.type
_entity_poly.pdbx_seq_one_letter_code
_entity_poly.pdbx_strand_id
1 'polypeptide(L)'
;MKIILWIYVKLIRPWTSFLFYYLWDAFVPETEGEVPLAASIQNYSNFLKSFKYKSDPIFGLIDFSPRKLTDIFRPKKTGNDCDDRSWYWFEWAKVNCDEVYEVIYTSWKIWNSHAICIFRIKNQWHIASNYLFIKKGWRSFDDIITYLKATHKEKLYFQIVRKAGKTQWSHLHL
;
A
#
# COMPACT_ATOMS: atom_id res chain seq x y z
N MET A 1 8.13 24.66 -4.65
CA MET A 1 7.47 23.47 -4.05
C MET A 1 7.97 22.13 -4.59
N LYS A 2 8.12 21.93 -5.91
CA LYS A 2 8.61 20.65 -6.49
C LYS A 2 9.99 20.21 -5.95
N ILE A 3 10.94 21.13 -5.80
CA ILE A 3 12.29 20.82 -5.30
C ILE A 3 12.28 20.41 -3.83
N ILE A 4 11.56 21.14 -2.96
CA ILE A 4 11.43 20.80 -1.54
C ILE A 4 10.76 19.42 -1.37
N LEU A 5 9.69 19.16 -2.14
CA LEU A 5 9.03 17.85 -2.15
C LEU A 5 9.97 16.75 -2.62
N TRP A 6 10.73 16.99 -3.68
CA TRP A 6 11.71 16.03 -4.19
C TRP A 6 12.80 15.73 -3.17
N ILE A 7 13.37 16.77 -2.54
CA ILE A 7 14.37 16.63 -1.46
C ILE A 7 13.78 15.81 -0.31
N TYR A 8 12.56 16.13 0.12
CA TYR A 8 11.92 15.39 1.19
C TYR A 8 11.68 13.92 0.81
N VAL A 9 11.10 13.62 -0.36
CA VAL A 9 10.80 12.24 -0.79
C VAL A 9 12.06 11.42 -1.08
N LYS A 10 13.07 12.02 -1.69
CA LYS A 10 14.27 11.30 -2.15
C LYS A 10 15.40 11.26 -1.13
N LEU A 11 15.51 12.29 -0.29
CA LEU A 11 16.63 12.42 0.64
C LEU A 11 16.18 12.25 2.09
N ILE A 12 15.11 12.91 2.54
CA ILE A 12 14.75 12.91 3.97
C ILE A 12 13.95 11.66 4.36
N ARG A 13 12.86 11.38 3.63
CA ARG A 13 11.92 10.30 3.94
C ARG A 13 12.57 8.92 4.02
N PRO A 14 13.51 8.50 3.15
CA PRO A 14 14.12 7.18 3.26
C PRO A 14 14.86 6.98 4.58
N TRP A 15 15.62 8.00 5.02
CA TRP A 15 16.37 7.94 6.27
C TRP A 15 15.46 8.04 7.50
N THR A 16 14.51 8.97 7.50
CA THR A 16 13.59 9.10 8.64
C THR A 16 12.70 7.88 8.78
N SER A 17 12.15 7.36 7.68
CA SER A 17 11.32 6.14 7.71
C SER A 17 12.12 4.94 8.21
N PHE A 18 13.38 4.78 7.79
CA PHE A 18 14.26 3.73 8.29
C PHE A 18 14.50 3.86 9.80
N LEU A 19 14.88 5.05 10.27
CA LEU A 19 15.14 5.29 11.69
C LEU A 19 13.89 5.06 12.55
N PHE A 20 12.76 5.62 12.13
CA PHE A 20 11.50 5.48 12.86
C PHE A 20 10.96 4.04 12.82
N TYR A 21 11.12 3.33 11.71
CA TYR A 21 10.83 1.90 11.63
C TYR A 21 11.70 1.11 12.60
N TYR A 22 13.01 1.35 12.62
CA TYR A 22 13.94 0.64 13.52
C TYR A 22 13.60 0.89 14.99
N LEU A 23 13.35 2.15 15.37
CA LEU A 23 12.91 2.49 16.70
C LEU A 23 11.58 1.81 17.03
N TRP A 24 10.61 1.84 16.12
CA TRP A 24 9.32 1.19 16.30
C TRP A 24 9.44 -0.34 16.47
N ASP A 25 10.27 -1.00 15.66
CA ASP A 25 10.55 -2.44 15.70
C ASP A 25 11.20 -2.86 17.03
N ALA A 26 12.08 -2.01 17.59
CA ALA A 26 12.76 -2.26 18.85
C ALA A 26 11.85 -2.16 20.09
N PHE A 27 10.78 -1.35 20.03
CA PHE A 27 9.94 -1.05 21.20
C PHE A 27 8.58 -1.74 21.21
N VAL A 28 8.14 -2.33 20.10
CA VAL A 28 6.84 -3.01 20.01
C VAL A 28 7.07 -4.51 19.87
N PRO A 29 6.71 -5.32 20.88
CA PRO A 29 6.91 -6.76 20.82
C PRO A 29 6.17 -7.37 19.63
N GLU A 30 6.83 -8.31 18.96
CA GLU A 30 6.19 -9.15 17.96
C GLU A 30 5.06 -9.95 18.61
N THR A 31 4.02 -10.16 17.82
CA THR A 31 2.88 -10.99 18.21
C THR A 31 2.86 -12.17 17.26
N GLU A 32 2.59 -13.34 17.82
CA GLU A 32 2.57 -14.58 17.05
C GLU A 32 1.33 -14.66 16.17
N GLY A 33 1.51 -15.13 14.94
CA GLY A 33 0.43 -15.35 14.00
C GLY A 33 0.94 -15.65 12.60
N GLU A 34 0.25 -16.52 11.89
CA GLU A 34 0.54 -16.81 10.49
C GLU A 34 -0.38 -15.99 9.58
N VAL A 35 0.22 -15.30 8.61
CA VAL A 35 -0.55 -14.62 7.56
C VAL A 35 -0.95 -15.65 6.51
N PRO A 36 -2.25 -15.88 6.26
CA PRO A 36 -2.71 -16.95 5.38
C PRO A 36 -2.61 -16.52 3.91
N LEU A 37 -1.39 -16.34 3.40
CA LEU A 37 -1.15 -15.83 2.04
C LEU A 37 -1.72 -16.76 0.96
N ALA A 38 -1.79 -18.07 1.18
CA ALA A 38 -2.38 -19.01 0.22
C ALA A 38 -3.92 -19.08 0.29
N ALA A 39 -4.57 -18.29 1.15
CA ALA A 39 -6.02 -18.33 1.31
C ALA A 39 -6.74 -17.73 0.09
N SER A 40 -7.99 -18.17 -0.13
CA SER A 40 -8.88 -17.54 -1.09
C SER A 40 -9.04 -16.05 -0.81
N ILE A 41 -9.34 -15.26 -1.84
CA ILE A 41 -9.54 -13.81 -1.72
C ILE A 41 -10.58 -13.44 -0.64
N GLN A 42 -11.62 -14.26 -0.49
CA GLN A 42 -12.66 -14.06 0.50
C GLN A 42 -12.16 -14.33 1.92
N ASN A 43 -11.42 -15.43 2.12
CA ASN A 43 -10.86 -15.78 3.42
C ASN A 43 -9.78 -14.77 3.84
N TYR A 44 -8.94 -14.34 2.90
CA TYR A 44 -7.95 -13.30 3.16
C TYR A 44 -8.59 -11.95 3.48
N SER A 45 -9.66 -11.57 2.77
CA SER A 45 -10.42 -10.37 3.09
C SER A 45 -11.04 -10.42 4.49
N ASN A 46 -11.57 -11.56 4.90
CA ASN A 46 -12.13 -11.75 6.24
C ASN A 46 -11.04 -11.68 7.32
N PHE A 47 -9.87 -12.28 7.06
CA PHE A 47 -8.69 -12.17 7.92
C PHE A 47 -8.27 -10.70 8.10
N LEU A 48 -8.11 -9.91 7.03
CA LEU A 48 -7.75 -8.50 7.17
C LEU A 48 -8.80 -7.68 7.93
N LYS A 49 -10.09 -8.03 7.79
CA LYS A 49 -11.20 -7.37 8.49
C LYS A 49 -11.24 -7.68 9.98
N SER A 50 -10.64 -8.79 10.45
CA SER A 50 -10.61 -9.08 11.89
C SER A 50 -9.67 -8.15 12.67
N PHE A 51 -8.76 -7.45 11.98
CA PHE A 51 -7.89 -6.46 12.60
C PHE A 51 -8.54 -5.07 12.59
N LYS A 52 -8.44 -4.35 13.71
CA LYS A 52 -9.02 -3.01 13.86
C LYS A 52 -8.34 -2.00 12.92
N TYR A 53 -9.13 -1.32 12.09
CA TYR A 53 -8.68 -0.16 11.32
C TYR A 53 -8.51 1.06 12.24
N LYS A 54 -7.42 1.80 12.09
CA LYS A 54 -7.25 3.13 12.69
C LYS A 54 -6.20 3.90 11.88
N SER A 55 -6.48 5.18 11.64
CA SER A 55 -5.69 6.05 10.76
C SER A 55 -4.37 6.49 11.39
N ASP A 56 -3.35 6.73 10.56
CA ASP A 56 -2.06 7.27 10.96
C ASP A 56 -2.21 8.61 11.74
N PRO A 57 -1.67 8.74 12.97
CA PRO A 57 -1.76 9.95 13.77
C PRO A 57 -1.00 11.16 13.20
N ILE A 58 -0.06 10.95 12.28
CA ILE A 58 0.72 12.04 11.66
C ILE A 58 0.39 12.23 10.17
N PHE A 59 -0.76 11.72 9.74
CA PHE A 59 -1.28 11.92 8.39
C PHE A 59 -0.28 11.53 7.28
N GLY A 60 0.47 10.42 7.42
CA GLY A 60 1.40 9.99 6.37
C GLY A 60 2.65 10.86 6.19
N LEU A 61 2.94 11.76 7.15
CA LEU A 61 4.21 12.52 7.15
C LEU A 61 5.42 11.63 7.44
N ILE A 62 5.23 10.47 8.07
CA ILE A 62 6.23 9.41 8.15
C ILE A 62 5.52 8.12 7.78
N ASP A 63 6.12 7.38 6.87
CA ASP A 63 5.59 6.12 6.38
C ASP A 63 5.92 5.01 7.40
N PHE A 64 4.92 4.62 8.18
CA PHE A 64 4.98 3.49 9.11
C PHE A 64 4.44 2.20 8.49
N SER A 65 4.28 2.16 7.17
CA SER A 65 3.77 0.94 6.54
C SER A 65 4.67 -0.24 6.88
N PRO A 66 4.07 -1.37 7.26
CA PRO A 66 4.78 -2.57 7.69
C PRO A 66 5.81 -2.99 6.64
N ARG A 67 6.95 -3.47 7.12
CA ARG A 67 7.99 -4.06 6.27
C ARG A 67 8.08 -5.58 6.48
N LYS A 68 7.42 -6.10 7.51
CA LYS A 68 7.26 -7.54 7.77
C LYS A 68 5.77 -7.90 7.75
N LEU A 69 5.45 -9.07 7.23
CA LEU A 69 4.07 -9.57 7.18
C LEU A 69 3.45 -9.78 8.56
N THR A 70 4.27 -10.17 9.54
CA THR A 70 3.86 -10.37 10.92
C THR A 70 3.50 -9.07 11.64
N ASP A 71 3.83 -7.90 11.07
CA ASP A 71 3.46 -6.60 11.63
C ASP A 71 1.94 -6.38 11.68
N ILE A 72 1.14 -7.19 10.97
CA ILE A 72 -0.33 -7.13 11.04
C ILE A 72 -0.88 -7.50 12.41
N PHE A 73 -0.20 -8.41 13.12
CA PHE A 73 -0.59 -8.87 14.44
C PHE A 73 -0.20 -7.86 15.52
N ARG A 74 0.80 -7.02 15.24
CA ARG A 74 1.40 -6.14 16.26
C ARG A 74 0.34 -5.18 16.79
N PRO A 75 0.23 -5.02 18.12
CA PRO A 75 -0.66 -4.06 18.73
C PRO A 75 -0.14 -2.65 18.46
N LYS A 76 -0.52 -2.08 17.32
CA LYS A 76 -0.24 -0.68 17.00
C LYS A 76 -1.16 0.18 17.88
N LYS A 77 -0.59 1.09 18.69
CA LYS A 77 -1.37 2.15 19.39
C LYS A 77 -2.27 2.93 18.42
N THR A 78 -1.87 2.94 17.16
CA THR A 78 -2.45 3.66 16.03
C THR A 78 -3.26 2.77 15.07
N GLY A 79 -3.34 1.45 15.31
CA GLY A 79 -3.98 0.44 14.44
C GLY A 79 -3.40 0.34 13.02
N ASN A 80 -4.03 -0.48 12.18
CA ASN A 80 -3.64 -0.61 10.77
C ASN A 80 -4.40 0.43 9.93
N ASP A 81 -3.66 1.24 9.17
CA ASP A 81 -4.26 2.24 8.29
C ASP A 81 -4.55 1.66 6.90
N CYS A 82 -4.93 2.54 5.97
CA CYS A 82 -5.31 2.15 4.62
C CYS A 82 -4.10 1.77 3.74
N ASP A 83 -2.91 2.28 4.07
CA ASP A 83 -1.67 1.99 3.37
C ASP A 83 -1.10 0.64 3.85
N ASP A 84 -1.19 0.37 5.16
CA ASP A 84 -0.87 -0.93 5.75
C ASP A 84 -1.67 -2.07 5.09
N ARG A 85 -2.98 -1.87 4.96
CA ARG A 85 -3.87 -2.87 4.36
C ARG A 85 -3.65 -3.03 2.86
N SER A 86 -3.32 -1.94 2.16
CA SER A 86 -2.88 -2.01 0.77
C SER A 86 -1.65 -2.91 0.64
N TRP A 87 -0.66 -2.74 1.52
CA TRP A 87 0.56 -3.54 1.52
C TRP A 87 0.30 -5.03 1.83
N TYR A 88 -0.57 -5.34 2.80
CA TYR A 88 -0.95 -6.74 3.04
C TYR A 88 -1.63 -7.38 1.81
N TRP A 89 -2.51 -6.64 1.13
CA TRP A 89 -3.09 -7.09 -0.15
C TRP A 89 -2.03 -7.30 -1.23
N PHE A 90 -1.01 -6.44 -1.30
CA PHE A 90 0.11 -6.59 -2.22
C PHE A 90 0.88 -7.89 -1.98
N GLU A 91 1.20 -8.22 -0.72
CA GLU A 91 1.89 -9.46 -0.38
C GLU A 91 1.04 -10.71 -0.66
N TRP A 92 -0.28 -10.68 -0.39
CA TRP A 92 -1.17 -11.76 -0.81
C TRP A 92 -1.25 -11.89 -2.34
N ALA A 93 -1.37 -10.78 -3.06
CA ALA A 93 -1.50 -10.79 -4.51
C ALA A 93 -0.23 -11.30 -5.20
N LYS A 94 0.97 -11.06 -4.64
CA LYS A 94 2.23 -11.65 -5.13
C LYS A 94 2.23 -13.17 -5.18
N VAL A 95 1.47 -13.82 -4.30
CA VAL A 95 1.39 -15.29 -4.23
C VAL A 95 0.27 -15.84 -5.13
N ASN A 96 -0.82 -15.09 -5.31
CA ASN A 96 -2.07 -15.62 -5.88
C ASN A 96 -2.44 -15.06 -7.26
N CYS A 97 -1.79 -13.99 -7.71
CA CYS A 97 -2.19 -13.26 -8.91
C CYS A 97 -1.12 -13.32 -9.98
N ASP A 98 -1.55 -13.18 -11.23
CA ASP A 98 -0.60 -13.07 -12.33
C ASP A 98 0.18 -11.77 -12.16
N GLU A 99 -0.52 -10.65 -12.10
CA GLU A 99 0.07 -9.32 -12.05
C GLU A 99 -0.36 -8.57 -10.80
N VAL A 100 0.59 -7.86 -10.22
CA VAL A 100 0.41 -7.07 -9.01
C VAL A 100 1.24 -5.80 -9.11
N TYR A 101 0.66 -4.72 -8.62
CA TYR A 101 1.21 -3.37 -8.64
C TYR A 101 0.90 -2.72 -7.29
N GLU A 102 1.94 -2.31 -6.59
CA GLU A 102 1.79 -1.29 -5.56
C GLU A 102 1.77 0.06 -6.26
N VAL A 103 0.79 0.89 -5.94
CA VAL A 103 0.59 2.21 -6.50
C VAL A 103 0.42 3.21 -5.37
N ILE A 104 1.41 4.06 -5.19
CA ILE A 104 1.31 5.21 -4.29
C ILE A 104 0.84 6.39 -5.13
N TYR A 105 -0.12 7.15 -4.65
CA TYR A 105 -0.47 8.44 -5.23
C TYR A 105 -0.49 9.52 -4.17
N THR A 106 -0.36 10.78 -4.57
CA THR A 106 -0.38 11.91 -3.64
C THR A 106 -1.14 13.09 -4.24
N SER A 107 -1.65 13.93 -3.36
CA SER A 107 -2.31 15.20 -3.66
C SER A 107 -1.26 16.33 -3.59
N TRP A 108 -1.64 17.59 -3.86
CA TRP A 108 -0.77 18.75 -3.64
C TRP A 108 -0.24 18.83 -2.20
N LYS A 109 -0.95 18.21 -1.26
CA LYS A 109 -0.55 18.01 0.13
C LYS A 109 0.04 16.61 0.31
N ILE A 110 1.30 16.55 0.70
CA ILE A 110 2.08 15.31 0.81
C ILE A 110 1.45 14.31 1.80
N TRP A 111 0.88 14.84 2.88
CA TRP A 111 0.18 14.09 3.93
C TRP A 111 -1.17 13.48 3.46
N ASN A 112 -1.57 13.72 2.22
CA ASN A 112 -2.70 13.06 1.58
C ASN A 112 -2.23 11.96 0.61
N SER A 113 -0.97 11.51 0.72
CA SER A 113 -0.53 10.33 -0.03
C SER A 113 -1.29 9.09 0.41
N HIS A 114 -1.61 8.23 -0.54
CA HIS A 114 -2.31 6.98 -0.28
C HIS A 114 -1.69 5.86 -1.13
N ALA A 115 -1.46 4.71 -0.52
CA ALA A 115 -1.05 3.48 -1.20
C ALA A 115 -2.27 2.61 -1.53
N ILE A 116 -2.29 2.07 -2.74
CA ILE A 116 -3.26 1.08 -3.19
C ILE A 116 -2.53 -0.09 -3.85
N CYS A 117 -3.13 -1.27 -3.74
CA CYS A 117 -2.73 -2.47 -4.44
C CYS A 117 -3.65 -2.68 -5.64
N ILE A 118 -3.07 -2.85 -6.82
CA ILE A 118 -3.77 -3.23 -8.04
C ILE A 118 -3.29 -4.62 -8.44
N PHE A 119 -4.21 -5.55 -8.69
CA PHE A 119 -3.83 -6.90 -9.08
C PHE A 119 -4.82 -7.53 -10.06
N ARG A 120 -4.37 -8.56 -10.77
CA ARG A 120 -5.13 -9.23 -11.83
C ARG A 120 -5.39 -10.70 -11.50
N ILE A 121 -6.67 -11.08 -11.47
CA ILE A 121 -7.12 -12.47 -11.30
C ILE A 121 -7.96 -12.85 -12.52
N LYS A 122 -7.59 -13.93 -13.23
CA LYS A 122 -8.38 -14.47 -14.36
C LYS A 122 -8.82 -13.39 -15.36
N ASN A 123 -7.89 -12.52 -15.77
CA ASN A 123 -8.11 -11.38 -16.68
C ASN A 123 -9.05 -10.27 -16.17
N GLN A 124 -9.36 -10.24 -14.88
CA GLN A 124 -10.06 -9.13 -14.24
C GLN A 124 -9.11 -8.34 -13.34
N TRP A 125 -9.18 -7.02 -13.42
CA TRP A 125 -8.38 -6.13 -12.59
C TRP A 125 -9.15 -5.71 -11.34
N HIS A 126 -8.43 -5.70 -10.22
CA HIS A 126 -8.95 -5.39 -8.90
C HIS A 126 -8.11 -4.30 -8.25
N ILE A 127 -8.75 -3.51 -7.39
CA ILE A 127 -8.08 -2.51 -6.55
C ILE A 127 -8.36 -2.87 -5.09
N ALA A 128 -7.34 -2.80 -4.25
CA ALA A 128 -7.48 -2.92 -2.82
C ALA A 128 -6.71 -1.80 -2.11
N SER A 129 -7.32 -1.23 -1.07
CA SER A 129 -6.62 -0.38 -0.11
C SER A 129 -6.98 -0.81 1.30
N ASN A 130 -7.83 -0.05 2.00
CA ASN A 130 -8.44 -0.47 3.26
C ASN A 130 -9.43 -1.64 3.08
N TYR A 131 -10.12 -1.65 1.94
CA TYR A 131 -11.04 -2.71 1.57
C TYR A 131 -10.71 -3.18 0.15
N LEU A 132 -11.10 -4.41 -0.14
CA LEU A 132 -11.11 -4.90 -1.51
C LEU A 132 -12.24 -4.21 -2.27
N PHE A 133 -11.90 -3.37 -3.24
CA PHE A 133 -12.86 -2.75 -4.13
C PHE A 133 -13.10 -3.66 -5.33
N ILE A 134 -14.11 -4.52 -5.21
CA ILE A 134 -14.66 -5.28 -6.34
C ILE A 134 -15.72 -4.41 -7.01
N LYS A 135 -15.30 -3.37 -7.76
CA LYS A 135 -16.19 -2.73 -8.72
C LYS A 135 -16.21 -3.60 -9.98
N LYS A 136 -17.39 -3.87 -10.56
CA LYS A 136 -17.54 -4.76 -11.73
C LYS A 136 -16.55 -4.39 -12.84
N GLY A 137 -15.50 -5.21 -12.97
CA GLY A 137 -14.70 -5.46 -14.16
C GLY A 137 -13.97 -4.25 -14.77
N TRP A 138 -12.93 -3.76 -14.10
CA TRP A 138 -11.87 -3.02 -14.80
C TRP A 138 -11.26 -3.93 -15.86
N ARG A 139 -11.27 -3.52 -17.13
CA ARG A 139 -10.81 -4.35 -18.26
C ARG A 139 -9.32 -4.18 -18.51
N SER A 140 -8.76 -3.03 -18.14
CA SER A 140 -7.34 -2.72 -18.26
C SER A 140 -6.78 -2.02 -17.01
N PHE A 141 -5.46 -2.05 -16.87
CA PHE A 141 -4.75 -1.22 -15.89
C PHE A 141 -4.98 0.28 -16.14
N ASP A 142 -5.06 0.69 -17.41
CA ASP A 142 -5.27 2.10 -17.79
C ASP A 142 -6.66 2.60 -17.39
N ASP A 143 -7.68 1.74 -17.38
CA ASP A 143 -9.02 2.09 -16.88
C ASP A 143 -8.96 2.47 -15.40
N ILE A 144 -8.18 1.73 -14.62
CA ILE A 144 -7.97 2.00 -13.19
C ILE A 144 -7.24 3.33 -13.02
N ILE A 145 -6.14 3.54 -13.73
CA ILE A 145 -5.39 4.80 -13.65
C ILE A 145 -6.27 5.99 -14.04
N THR A 146 -7.09 5.85 -15.08
CA THR A 146 -8.04 6.88 -15.52
C THR A 146 -9.08 7.18 -14.44
N TYR A 147 -9.63 6.15 -13.80
CA TYR A 147 -10.56 6.31 -12.69
C TYR A 147 -9.94 7.02 -11.49
N LEU A 148 -8.71 6.65 -11.11
CA LEU A 148 -7.98 7.29 -10.01
C LEU A 148 -7.74 8.77 -10.31
N LYS A 149 -7.36 9.10 -11.55
CA LYS A 149 -7.23 10.49 -12.03
C LYS A 149 -8.53 11.28 -11.92
N ALA A 150 -9.64 10.72 -12.40
CA ALA A 150 -10.95 11.38 -12.37
C ALA A 150 -11.46 11.60 -10.94
N THR A 151 -11.20 10.64 -10.05
CA THR A 151 -11.73 10.64 -8.67
C THR A 151 -10.93 11.57 -7.76
N HIS A 152 -9.60 11.61 -7.90
CA HIS A 152 -8.72 12.30 -6.95
C HIS A 152 -8.23 13.68 -7.41
N LYS A 153 -8.64 14.15 -8.61
CA LYS A 153 -8.51 15.54 -9.14
C LYS A 153 -7.15 16.26 -9.03
N GLU A 154 -6.07 15.61 -8.60
CA GLU A 154 -4.76 16.24 -8.37
C GLU A 154 -3.57 15.43 -8.93
N LYS A 155 -2.36 16.03 -8.89
CA LYS A 155 -1.12 15.51 -9.47
C LYS A 155 -0.67 14.19 -8.83
N LEU A 156 -1.09 13.08 -9.43
CA LEU A 156 -0.71 11.74 -9.00
C LEU A 156 0.77 11.50 -9.34
N TYR A 157 1.61 11.44 -8.32
CA TYR A 157 2.94 10.87 -8.45
C TYR A 157 2.83 9.38 -8.18
N PHE A 158 2.93 8.58 -9.22
CA PHE A 158 2.84 7.14 -9.10
C PHE A 158 4.21 6.50 -8.91
N GLN A 159 4.33 5.69 -7.87
CA GLN A 159 5.35 4.65 -7.82
C GLN A 159 4.66 3.35 -8.17
N ILE A 160 5.07 2.75 -9.30
CA ILE A 160 4.57 1.46 -9.75
C ILE A 160 5.65 0.43 -9.45
N VAL A 161 5.36 -0.53 -8.58
CA VAL A 161 6.22 -1.70 -8.36
C VAL A 161 5.63 -2.86 -9.16
N ARG A 162 6.21 -3.21 -10.31
CA ARG A 162 5.70 -4.30 -11.18
C ARG A 162 6.24 -5.68 -10.79
N LYS A 163 5.31 -6.65 -10.70
CA LYS A 163 5.35 -8.13 -10.84
C LYS A 163 6.47 -8.98 -10.20
N ALA A 164 6.02 -10.08 -9.58
CA ALA A 164 6.82 -11.14 -8.99
C ALA A 164 7.95 -11.66 -9.92
N GLY A 165 9.17 -11.67 -9.39
CA GLY A 165 10.37 -12.20 -10.02
C GLY A 165 11.46 -11.15 -10.29
N LYS A 166 11.12 -9.88 -10.60
CA LYS A 166 12.09 -8.78 -10.74
C LYS A 166 11.48 -7.43 -10.37
N THR A 167 11.98 -6.81 -9.31
CA THR A 167 11.66 -5.42 -8.94
C THR A 167 12.21 -4.45 -10.00
N GLN A 168 11.33 -3.81 -10.76
CA GLN A 168 11.70 -2.63 -11.55
C GLN A 168 10.93 -1.41 -11.03
N TRP A 169 11.68 -0.39 -10.61
CA TRP A 169 11.15 0.91 -10.27
C TRP A 169 10.91 1.70 -11.56
N SER A 170 9.67 1.77 -12.02
CA SER A 170 9.31 2.67 -13.13
C SER A 170 8.76 3.98 -12.56
N HIS A 171 9.52 5.07 -12.74
CA HIS A 171 9.00 6.42 -12.60
C HIS A 171 8.22 6.75 -13.88
N LEU A 172 6.89 6.72 -13.82
CA LEU A 172 6.10 7.41 -14.84
C LEU A 172 6.14 8.89 -14.50
N HIS A 173 6.96 9.64 -15.24
CA HIS A 173 6.74 11.07 -15.40
C HIS A 173 5.57 11.23 -16.39
N LEU A 174 4.44 11.72 -15.90
CA LEU A 174 3.40 12.35 -16.71
C LEU A 174 3.21 13.78 -16.18
#